data_AF-A0A924GNU5-F1
#
_entry.id   AF-A0A924GNU5-F1
#
_cell.length_a   1.000
_cell.length_b   1.000
_cell.length_c   1.000
_cell.angle_alpha   90.00
_cell.angle_beta   90.00
_cell.angle_gamma   90.00
#
_symmetry.space_group_name_H-M   'P 1'
#
loop_
_entity.id
_entity.type
_entity.pdbx_description
1 polymer ?
#
loop_
_entity_poly.entity_id
_entity_poly.type
_entity_poly.pdbx_seq_one_letter_code
_entity_poly.pdbx_strand_id
1 'polypeptide(L)'
;AMEGGIDTAHVSYVHKYEVDIDPMHKGVKALDYIKADGNVIFDIEKNPFGLTLYGRRNGDADTHYWRITQWLFPWFTLIPPFGDHSLGGHVWVPIDDENCWAWSINYHPDKPLSAEERSLMAAGKGIHVQYEDVQPISWRPRANKDNDYLIDRTAQQEGRAYSGVFGFSEQDASLQESMGPLQDRTKELLLPTDKAIVMARRMLQEAAEGLTQGIEPPALDASAQQVRAAGVLLPHGQDPKPWAKDKIQQVSGKPVYSL
;
A
#
# COMPACT_ATOMS: atom_id res chain seq x y z
N ALA A 1 -5.87 10.51 -0.70
CA ALA A 1 -5.03 9.56 -1.46
C ALA A 1 -4.26 8.59 -0.56
N MET A 2 -3.32 9.06 0.29
CA MET A 2 -2.45 8.22 1.15
C MET A 2 -3.15 7.07 1.92
N GLU A 3 -4.36 7.28 2.40
CA GLU A 3 -5.13 6.30 3.18
C GLU A 3 -5.33 4.97 2.44
N GLY A 4 -5.35 4.97 1.10
CA GLY A 4 -5.39 3.75 0.30
C GLY A 4 -4.20 2.82 0.56
N GLY A 5 -3.00 3.37 0.76
CA GLY A 5 -1.81 2.57 1.11
C GLY A 5 -1.75 2.10 2.58
N ILE A 6 -2.64 2.63 3.43
CA ILE A 6 -2.81 2.22 4.83
C ILE A 6 -3.84 1.08 4.91
N ASP A 7 -4.90 1.15 4.11
CA ASP A 7 -5.87 0.07 4.02
C ASP A 7 -5.31 -1.14 3.25
N THR A 8 -5.26 -2.32 3.88
CA THR A 8 -4.93 -3.57 3.15
C THR A 8 -6.15 -4.48 2.99
N ALA A 9 -7.36 -4.03 3.33
CA ALA A 9 -8.57 -4.78 3.07
C ALA A 9 -8.97 -4.71 1.59
N HIS A 10 -8.82 -3.55 0.93
CA HIS A 10 -9.24 -3.38 -0.47
C HIS A 10 -8.56 -4.35 -1.44
N VAL A 11 -7.35 -4.85 -1.14
CA VAL A 11 -6.61 -5.79 -2.01
C VAL A 11 -7.44 -7.03 -2.39
N SER A 12 -8.29 -7.51 -1.47
CA SER A 12 -9.14 -8.69 -1.68
C SER A 12 -10.35 -8.40 -2.59
N TYR A 13 -10.64 -7.12 -2.85
CA TYR A 13 -11.79 -6.65 -3.63
C TYR A 13 -11.35 -5.95 -4.91
N VAL A 14 -10.74 -4.77 -4.78
CA VAL A 14 -10.35 -3.88 -5.88
C VAL A 14 -9.42 -4.61 -6.86
N HIS A 15 -8.43 -5.31 -6.32
CA HIS A 15 -7.40 -5.98 -7.13
C HIS A 15 -7.67 -7.46 -7.37
N LYS A 16 -8.88 -7.96 -7.06
CA LYS A 16 -9.21 -9.39 -7.05
C LYS A 16 -8.79 -10.14 -8.32
N TYR A 17 -8.92 -9.51 -9.49
CA TYR A 17 -8.54 -10.11 -10.77
C TYR A 17 -7.11 -9.75 -11.19
N GLU A 18 -6.65 -8.55 -10.85
CA GLU A 18 -5.34 -8.04 -11.27
C GLU A 18 -4.19 -8.84 -10.63
N VAL A 19 -4.36 -9.31 -9.38
CA VAL A 19 -3.37 -10.14 -8.66
C VAL A 19 -3.01 -11.44 -9.38
N ASP A 20 -3.91 -11.98 -10.22
CA ASP A 20 -3.67 -13.24 -10.93
C ASP A 20 -2.97 -13.03 -12.28
N ILE A 21 -2.98 -11.81 -12.82
CA ILE A 21 -2.49 -11.52 -14.18
C ILE A 21 -1.25 -10.62 -14.20
N ASP A 22 -1.07 -9.74 -13.22
CA ASP A 22 0.04 -8.80 -13.20
C ASP A 22 1.37 -9.53 -12.95
N PRO A 23 2.37 -9.37 -13.84
CA PRO A 23 3.62 -10.12 -13.75
C PRO A 23 4.48 -9.77 -12.53
N MET A 24 4.23 -8.65 -11.85
CA MET A 24 4.95 -8.24 -10.65
C MET A 24 4.29 -8.71 -9.34
N HIS A 25 3.18 -9.45 -9.42
CA HIS A 25 2.41 -9.90 -8.26
C HIS A 25 1.97 -11.36 -8.33
N LYS A 26 1.74 -11.89 -9.54
CA LYS A 26 1.22 -13.25 -9.73
C LYS A 26 2.18 -14.33 -9.25
N GLY A 27 1.63 -15.51 -8.99
CA GLY A 27 2.39 -16.75 -8.78
C GLY A 27 3.06 -16.89 -7.42
N VAL A 28 2.55 -16.19 -6.39
CA VAL A 28 3.12 -16.21 -5.03
C VAL A 28 2.15 -16.83 -4.01
N LYS A 29 2.69 -17.44 -2.95
CA LYS A 29 1.90 -18.19 -1.95
C LYS A 29 0.99 -17.26 -1.16
N ALA A 30 1.40 -16.00 -0.94
CA ALA A 30 0.56 -15.01 -0.27
C ALA A 30 -0.85 -14.88 -0.88
N LEU A 31 -0.99 -15.07 -2.20
CA LEU A 31 -2.28 -14.95 -2.89
C LEU A 31 -3.28 -16.02 -2.47
N ASP A 32 -2.84 -17.21 -2.07
CA ASP A 32 -3.72 -18.28 -1.60
C ASP A 32 -4.50 -17.82 -0.36
N TYR A 33 -3.83 -17.14 0.56
CA TYR A 33 -4.43 -16.62 1.80
C TYR A 33 -5.25 -15.35 1.56
N ILE A 34 -4.77 -14.43 0.72
CA ILE A 34 -5.46 -13.16 0.41
C ILE A 34 -6.82 -13.42 -0.26
N LYS A 35 -6.89 -14.43 -1.13
CA LYS A 35 -8.10 -14.81 -1.87
C LYS A 35 -9.05 -15.68 -1.05
N ALA A 36 -8.52 -16.56 -0.19
CA ALA A 36 -9.33 -17.45 0.63
C ALA A 36 -10.05 -16.72 1.78
N ASP A 37 -9.47 -15.62 2.28
CA ASP A 37 -10.00 -14.88 3.42
C ASP A 37 -9.99 -13.37 3.17
N GLY A 38 -11.15 -12.85 2.75
CA GLY A 38 -11.38 -11.41 2.60
C GLY A 38 -11.56 -10.68 3.95
N ASN A 39 -11.76 -11.41 5.05
CA ASN A 39 -12.01 -10.82 6.36
C ASN A 39 -10.70 -10.55 7.10
N VAL A 40 -10.10 -9.40 6.84
CA VAL A 40 -8.87 -8.99 7.53
C VAL A 40 -9.17 -8.58 8.96
N ILE A 41 -8.41 -9.15 9.91
CA ILE A 41 -8.45 -8.72 11.31
C ILE A 41 -7.18 -7.91 11.60
N PHE A 42 -7.40 -6.67 12.02
CA PHE A 42 -6.34 -5.69 12.18
C PHE A 42 -5.92 -5.51 13.63
N ASP A 43 -4.61 -5.60 13.86
CA ASP A 43 -3.95 -5.01 15.03
C ASP A 43 -2.97 -3.93 14.57
N ILE A 44 -2.87 -2.82 15.31
CA ILE A 44 -2.08 -1.65 14.90
C ILE A 44 -1.21 -1.26 16.07
N GLU A 45 0.08 -1.05 15.79
CA GLU A 45 1.07 -0.60 16.77
C GLU A 45 1.63 0.76 16.37
N LYS A 46 1.61 1.70 17.31
CA LYS A 46 2.29 2.99 17.18
C LYS A 46 3.78 2.79 17.48
N ASN A 47 4.63 3.25 16.57
CA ASN A 47 6.08 3.21 16.67
C ASN A 47 6.65 4.63 16.51
N PRO A 48 7.92 4.89 16.91
CA PRO A 48 8.55 6.21 16.74
C PRO A 48 8.56 6.74 15.29
N PHE A 49 8.53 5.83 14.31
CA PHE A 49 8.52 6.16 12.88
C PHE A 49 7.11 6.35 12.29
N GLY A 50 6.04 5.98 13.00
CA GLY A 50 4.69 5.92 12.43
C GLY A 50 3.87 4.75 12.98
N LEU A 51 3.26 3.97 12.08
CA LEU A 51 2.39 2.85 12.42
C LEU A 51 2.86 1.55 11.75
N THR A 52 2.82 0.45 12.50
CA THR A 52 2.87 -0.91 11.94
C THR A 52 1.46 -1.46 11.94
N LEU A 53 0.97 -1.91 10.79
CA LEU A 53 -0.34 -2.51 10.64
C LEU A 53 -0.19 -4.00 10.43
N TYR A 54 -0.83 -4.79 11.29
CA TYR A 54 -0.81 -6.24 11.26
C TYR A 54 -2.16 -6.74 10.73
N GLY A 55 -2.23 -7.00 9.42
CA GLY A 55 -3.40 -7.58 8.77
C GLY A 55 -3.37 -9.10 8.87
N ARG A 56 -4.19 -9.69 9.74
CA ARG A 56 -4.32 -11.14 9.93
C ARG A 56 -5.34 -11.74 8.98
N ARG A 57 -4.99 -12.87 8.37
CA ARG A 57 -5.87 -13.79 7.63
C ARG A 57 -5.61 -15.24 8.07
N ASN A 58 -6.52 -16.14 7.73
CA ASN A 58 -6.26 -17.58 7.88
C ASN A 58 -5.07 -18.01 7.01
N GLY A 59 -4.14 -18.76 7.60
CA GLY A 59 -2.96 -19.33 6.94
C GLY A 59 -3.13 -20.83 6.68
N ASP A 60 -2.03 -21.57 6.79
CA ASP A 60 -2.05 -23.05 6.85
C ASP A 60 -2.71 -23.53 8.16
N ALA A 61 -2.95 -24.85 8.30
CA ALA A 61 -3.79 -25.44 9.37
C ALA A 61 -3.55 -24.91 10.81
N ASP A 62 -2.30 -24.64 11.17
CA ASP A 62 -1.91 -24.19 12.52
C ASP A 62 -1.31 -22.77 12.55
N THR A 63 -1.53 -21.98 11.50
CA THR A 63 -0.91 -20.67 11.31
C THR A 63 -1.87 -19.59 10.84
N HIS A 64 -1.59 -18.35 11.24
CA HIS A 64 -2.15 -17.18 10.59
C HIS A 64 -1.17 -16.61 9.59
N TYR A 65 -1.69 -16.15 8.45
CA TYR A 65 -0.95 -15.29 7.53
C TYR A 65 -1.06 -13.84 8.01
N TRP A 66 0.10 -13.22 8.21
CA TRP A 66 0.25 -11.83 8.59
C TRP A 66 0.82 -11.03 7.44
N ARG A 67 0.04 -10.07 6.98
CA ARG A 67 0.43 -9.07 5.98
C ARG A 67 0.72 -7.77 6.73
N ILE A 68 2.00 -7.44 6.87
CA ILE A 68 2.49 -6.39 7.79
C ILE A 68 2.91 -5.17 6.98
N THR A 69 2.08 -4.13 7.01
CA THR A 69 2.29 -2.85 6.32
C THR A 69 2.99 -1.87 7.25
N GLN A 70 3.91 -1.06 6.72
CA GLN A 70 4.49 0.07 7.45
C GLN A 70 3.93 1.38 6.89
N TRP A 71 3.39 2.22 7.76
CA TRP A 71 3.14 3.62 7.43
C TRP A 71 4.18 4.46 8.18
N LEU A 72 5.06 5.13 7.42
CA LEU A 72 6.03 6.04 8.00
C LEU A 72 5.48 7.45 7.91
N PHE A 73 5.47 8.11 9.06
CA PHE A 73 4.99 9.48 9.17
C PHE A 73 5.86 10.42 8.32
N PRO A 74 5.28 11.41 7.61
CA PRO A 74 3.84 11.69 7.53
C PRO A 74 3.11 11.02 6.36
N TRP A 75 3.82 10.50 5.35
CA TRP A 75 3.20 10.21 4.04
C TRP A 75 3.82 9.07 3.24
N PHE A 76 4.51 8.13 3.91
CA PHE A 76 5.11 6.98 3.25
C PHE A 76 4.34 5.71 3.59
N THR A 77 4.14 4.84 2.62
CA THR A 77 3.57 3.50 2.83
C THR A 77 4.48 2.45 2.22
N LEU A 78 4.93 1.48 3.02
CA LEU A 78 5.65 0.30 2.52
C LEU A 78 4.66 -0.86 2.39
N ILE A 79 4.55 -1.38 1.17
CA ILE A 79 3.58 -2.40 0.81
C ILE A 79 4.14 -3.78 1.18
N PRO A 80 3.35 -4.64 1.84
CA PRO A 80 3.73 -6.03 2.09
C PRO A 80 4.16 -6.74 0.80
N PRO A 81 5.30 -7.43 0.78
CA PRO A 81 5.86 -8.01 -0.43
C PRO A 81 5.04 -9.20 -0.93
N PHE A 82 5.23 -9.52 -2.22
CA PHE A 82 4.63 -10.65 -2.91
C PHE A 82 5.76 -11.57 -3.41
N GLY A 83 6.01 -12.69 -2.73
CA GLY A 83 7.11 -13.61 -3.07
C GLY A 83 8.46 -12.92 -3.29
N ASP A 84 9.15 -13.31 -4.35
CA ASP A 84 10.48 -12.78 -4.72
C ASP A 84 10.43 -11.50 -5.58
N HIS A 85 9.24 -10.92 -5.79
CA HIS A 85 9.09 -9.67 -6.52
C HIS A 85 9.72 -8.50 -5.76
N SER A 86 10.11 -7.45 -6.48
CA SER A 86 10.68 -6.25 -5.86
C SER A 86 9.76 -5.67 -4.79
N LEU A 87 10.34 -5.22 -3.67
CA LEU A 87 9.62 -4.49 -2.63
C LEU A 87 9.01 -3.22 -3.20
N GLY A 88 7.88 -2.79 -2.66
CA GLY A 88 7.12 -1.66 -3.15
C GLY A 88 6.69 -0.69 -2.06
N GLY A 89 6.51 0.58 -2.42
CA GLY A 89 5.93 1.59 -1.56
C GLY A 89 5.54 2.85 -2.30
N HIS A 90 4.77 3.70 -1.62
CA HIS A 90 4.38 5.02 -2.12
C HIS A 90 4.85 6.14 -1.19
N VAL A 91 5.12 7.30 -1.77
CA VAL A 91 5.25 8.58 -1.04
C VAL A 91 4.23 9.55 -1.59
N TRP A 92 3.39 10.09 -0.70
CA TRP A 92 2.30 11.00 -1.04
C TRP A 92 2.71 12.44 -0.70
N VAL A 93 3.36 13.13 -1.64
CA VAL A 93 3.95 14.45 -1.39
C VAL A 93 2.93 15.54 -1.74
N PRO A 94 2.41 16.32 -0.77
CA PRO A 94 1.50 17.42 -1.03
C PRO A 94 2.17 18.48 -1.92
N ILE A 95 1.41 18.98 -2.87
CA ILE A 95 1.81 20.09 -3.74
C ILE A 95 1.11 21.36 -3.27
N ASP A 96 -0.21 21.26 -3.10
CA ASP A 96 -1.11 22.30 -2.62
C ASP A 96 -2.32 21.65 -1.90
N ASP A 97 -3.35 22.43 -1.60
CA ASP A 97 -4.54 21.98 -0.86
C ASP A 97 -5.35 20.90 -1.60
N GLU A 98 -5.27 20.83 -2.93
CA GLU A 98 -6.08 19.96 -3.77
C GLU A 98 -5.27 18.88 -4.50
N ASN A 99 -3.94 18.94 -4.45
CA ASN A 99 -3.06 18.09 -5.26
C ASN A 99 -1.90 17.51 -4.44
N CYS A 100 -1.52 16.27 -4.79
CA CYS A 100 -0.31 15.63 -4.29
C CYS A 100 0.35 14.78 -5.39
N TRP A 101 1.66 14.60 -5.30
CA TRP A 101 2.38 13.60 -6.08
C TRP A 101 2.26 12.23 -5.42
N ALA A 102 2.01 11.21 -6.23
CA ALA A 102 2.18 9.81 -5.85
C ALA A 102 3.51 9.30 -6.42
N TRP A 103 4.52 9.13 -5.56
CA TRP A 103 5.79 8.54 -5.94
C TRP A 103 5.76 7.04 -5.69
N SER A 104 5.73 6.24 -6.75
CA SER A 104 5.83 4.77 -6.66
C SER A 104 7.30 4.32 -6.70
N ILE A 105 7.70 3.54 -5.70
CA ILE A 105 9.10 3.11 -5.52
C ILE A 105 9.15 1.59 -5.47
N ASN A 106 9.97 1.00 -6.34
CA ASN A 106 10.35 -0.41 -6.24
C ASN A 106 11.86 -0.57 -6.03
N TYR A 107 12.23 -1.56 -5.21
CA TYR A 107 13.64 -1.84 -4.90
C TYR A 107 13.85 -3.28 -4.40
N HIS A 108 15.10 -3.73 -4.49
CA HIS A 108 15.62 -4.87 -3.73
C HIS A 108 16.70 -4.36 -2.77
N PRO A 109 16.78 -4.85 -1.52
CA PRO A 109 17.78 -4.39 -0.57
C PRO A 109 19.20 -4.89 -0.85
N ASP A 110 19.34 -5.97 -1.63
CA ASP A 110 20.58 -6.75 -1.79
C ASP A 110 21.06 -6.86 -3.25
N LYS A 111 20.27 -6.40 -4.21
CA LYS A 111 20.58 -6.49 -5.65
C LYS A 111 19.94 -5.34 -6.43
N PRO A 112 20.44 -5.01 -7.64
CA PRO A 112 19.73 -4.08 -8.52
C PRO A 112 18.45 -4.72 -9.06
N LEU A 113 17.48 -3.89 -9.43
CA LEU A 113 16.35 -4.32 -10.27
C LEU A 113 16.89 -4.92 -11.58
N SER A 114 16.25 -5.96 -12.08
CA SER A 114 16.53 -6.57 -13.38
C SER A 114 16.06 -5.68 -14.53
N ALA A 115 16.49 -6.01 -15.75
CA ALA A 115 16.01 -5.32 -16.96
C ALA A 115 14.52 -5.60 -17.22
N GLU A 116 14.07 -6.82 -16.91
CA GLU A 116 12.66 -7.21 -17.02
C GLU A 116 11.79 -6.41 -16.06
N GLU A 117 12.13 -6.36 -14.77
CA GLU A 117 11.41 -5.57 -13.77
C GLU A 117 11.28 -4.10 -14.20
N ARG A 118 12.38 -3.47 -14.63
CA ARG A 118 12.34 -2.07 -15.12
C ARG A 118 11.45 -1.91 -16.34
N SER A 119 11.47 -2.87 -17.27
CA SER A 119 10.61 -2.83 -18.46
C SER A 119 9.13 -2.96 -18.11
N LEU A 120 8.80 -3.80 -17.12
CA LEU A 120 7.44 -3.97 -16.62
C LEU A 120 6.95 -2.70 -15.92
N MET A 121 7.77 -2.09 -15.07
CA MET A 121 7.47 -0.80 -14.43
C MET A 121 7.22 0.30 -15.46
N ALA A 122 8.08 0.42 -16.48
CA ALA A 122 7.89 1.38 -17.57
C ALA A 122 6.62 1.12 -18.41
N ALA A 123 6.15 -0.13 -18.44
CA ALA A 123 4.91 -0.51 -19.08
C ALA A 123 3.67 -0.30 -18.17
N GLY A 124 3.82 0.27 -16.97
CA GLY A 124 2.74 0.50 -16.02
C GLY A 124 2.27 -0.76 -15.30
N LYS A 125 3.18 -1.71 -15.01
CA LYS A 125 2.87 -2.91 -14.22
C LYS A 125 3.15 -2.72 -12.74
N GLY A 126 2.52 -3.56 -11.93
CA GLY A 126 2.55 -3.45 -10.48
C GLY A 126 2.06 -2.08 -10.00
N ILE A 127 2.84 -1.42 -9.16
CA ILE A 127 2.48 -0.13 -8.54
C ILE A 127 2.80 1.10 -9.41
N HIS A 128 3.00 0.90 -10.72
CA HIS A 128 3.26 1.97 -11.68
C HIS A 128 2.08 2.18 -12.62
N VAL A 129 2.09 3.31 -13.33
CA VAL A 129 1.11 3.68 -14.34
C VAL A 129 1.78 3.98 -15.67
N GLN A 130 1.02 3.92 -16.75
CA GLN A 130 1.42 4.55 -18.01
C GLN A 130 1.06 6.03 -17.99
N TYR A 131 1.94 6.89 -18.49
CA TYR A 131 1.69 8.32 -18.61
C TYR A 131 1.10 8.70 -19.98
N GLU A 132 0.50 9.89 -20.04
CA GLU A 132 0.10 10.51 -21.30
C GLU A 132 1.33 10.70 -22.22
N ASP A 133 1.20 10.30 -23.48
CA ASP A 133 2.26 10.41 -24.50
C ASP A 133 2.15 11.76 -25.23
N VAL A 134 2.53 12.82 -24.54
CA VAL A 134 2.48 14.21 -25.03
C VAL A 134 3.82 14.92 -24.83
N GLN A 135 4.02 16.04 -25.56
CA GLN A 135 5.21 16.88 -25.45
C GLN A 135 4.84 18.32 -25.05
N PRO A 136 5.48 18.91 -24.02
CA PRO A 136 6.48 18.32 -23.12
C PRO A 136 5.91 17.16 -22.28
N ILE A 137 6.79 16.32 -21.73
CA ILE A 137 6.40 15.13 -20.94
C ILE A 137 5.37 15.51 -19.88
N SER A 138 4.25 14.78 -19.87
CA SER A 138 3.23 14.85 -18.84
C SER A 138 3.47 13.74 -17.81
N TRP A 139 3.42 14.09 -16.53
CA TRP A 139 3.43 13.13 -15.41
C TRP A 139 2.02 12.70 -15.01
N ARG A 140 1.04 13.03 -15.85
CA ARG A 140 -0.34 12.62 -15.64
C ARG A 140 -0.53 11.18 -16.15
N PRO A 141 -1.17 10.31 -15.35
CA PRO A 141 -1.52 8.97 -15.82
C PRO A 141 -2.37 9.03 -17.09
N ARG A 142 -2.15 8.08 -18.01
CA ARG A 142 -2.89 7.93 -19.25
C ARG A 142 -4.36 7.62 -18.98
N ALA A 143 -4.63 6.72 -18.04
CA ALA A 143 -5.97 6.50 -17.51
C ALA A 143 -6.21 7.50 -16.38
N ASN A 144 -7.13 8.43 -16.57
CA ASN A 144 -7.38 9.51 -15.62
C ASN A 144 -8.85 9.95 -15.64
N LYS A 145 -9.22 10.85 -14.74
CA LYS A 145 -10.61 11.32 -14.61
C LYS A 145 -11.25 11.88 -15.90
N ASP A 146 -10.47 12.43 -16.84
CA ASP A 146 -11.03 13.03 -18.06
C ASP A 146 -11.45 11.98 -19.09
N ASN A 147 -10.94 10.76 -18.99
CA ASN A 147 -11.28 9.64 -19.87
C ASN A 147 -11.92 8.47 -19.12
N ASP A 148 -12.53 8.76 -17.97
CA ASP A 148 -13.19 7.79 -17.09
C ASP A 148 -12.27 6.59 -16.77
N TYR A 149 -10.97 6.86 -16.59
CA TYR A 149 -9.92 5.87 -16.31
C TYR A 149 -9.87 4.72 -17.31
N LEU A 150 -10.30 4.97 -18.56
CA LEU A 150 -10.38 3.97 -19.62
C LEU A 150 -11.23 2.74 -19.24
N ILE A 151 -12.29 2.95 -18.47
CA ILE A 151 -13.13 1.86 -17.97
C ILE A 151 -13.69 0.97 -19.09
N ASP A 152 -13.48 -0.34 -18.95
CA ASP A 152 -14.07 -1.36 -19.81
C ASP A 152 -15.25 -2.02 -19.09
N ARG A 153 -16.47 -1.56 -19.41
CA ARG A 153 -17.71 -2.08 -18.83
C ARG A 153 -18.00 -3.52 -19.25
N THR A 154 -17.53 -3.94 -20.43
CA THR A 154 -17.65 -5.33 -20.87
C THR A 154 -16.74 -6.23 -20.03
N ALA A 155 -15.49 -5.81 -19.79
CA ALA A 155 -14.58 -6.51 -18.87
C ALA A 155 -15.12 -6.60 -17.45
N GLN A 156 -15.75 -5.54 -16.97
CA GLN A 156 -16.42 -5.53 -15.67
C GLN A 156 -17.55 -6.56 -15.61
N GLN A 157 -18.44 -6.56 -16.60
CA GLN A 157 -19.56 -7.48 -16.68
C GLN A 157 -19.11 -8.94 -16.80
N GLU A 158 -18.03 -9.20 -17.53
CA GLU A 158 -17.45 -10.53 -17.74
C GLU A 158 -16.58 -11.00 -16.57
N GLY A 159 -16.31 -10.15 -15.58
CA GLY A 159 -15.44 -10.48 -14.44
C GLY A 159 -13.96 -10.61 -14.82
N ARG A 160 -13.52 -9.90 -15.87
CA ARG A 160 -12.09 -9.77 -16.23
C ARG A 160 -11.39 -8.64 -15.48
N ALA A 161 -12.15 -7.63 -15.04
CA ALA A 161 -11.69 -6.52 -14.21
C ALA A 161 -12.77 -6.21 -13.15
N TYR A 162 -12.37 -5.82 -11.94
CA TYR A 162 -13.32 -5.67 -10.83
C TYR A 162 -14.21 -4.43 -11.00
N SER A 163 -13.57 -3.29 -11.23
CA SER A 163 -14.23 -2.02 -11.51
C SER A 163 -14.33 -1.70 -13.01
N GLY A 164 -13.78 -2.55 -13.89
CA GLY A 164 -13.58 -2.25 -15.30
C GLY A 164 -12.31 -1.45 -15.61
N VAL A 165 -11.60 -0.96 -14.58
CA VAL A 165 -10.28 -0.33 -14.72
C VAL A 165 -9.19 -1.40 -14.58
N PHE A 166 -8.19 -1.36 -15.45
CA PHE A 166 -7.06 -2.30 -15.47
C PHE A 166 -5.81 -1.67 -14.86
N GLY A 167 -5.00 -2.49 -14.18
CA GLY A 167 -3.79 -2.04 -13.48
C GLY A 167 -4.07 -1.72 -12.01
N PHE A 168 -3.14 -2.10 -11.13
CA PHE A 168 -3.29 -1.87 -9.69
C PHE A 168 -3.39 -0.39 -9.36
N SER A 169 -2.43 0.39 -9.85
CA SER A 169 -2.31 1.80 -9.53
C SER A 169 -3.44 2.61 -10.15
N GLU A 170 -3.88 2.27 -11.36
CA GLU A 170 -5.01 2.91 -12.01
C GLU A 170 -6.33 2.62 -11.27
N GLN A 171 -6.52 1.39 -10.79
CA GLN A 171 -7.68 1.06 -9.94
C GLN A 171 -7.68 1.90 -8.67
N ASP A 172 -6.55 1.99 -7.96
CA ASP A 172 -6.42 2.80 -6.75
C ASP A 172 -6.63 4.29 -7.02
N ALA A 173 -5.97 4.83 -8.06
CA ALA A 173 -6.09 6.23 -8.46
C ALA A 173 -7.54 6.58 -8.79
N SER A 174 -8.26 5.71 -9.52
CA SER A 174 -9.66 5.95 -9.87
C SER A 174 -10.57 6.10 -8.64
N LEU A 175 -10.36 5.29 -7.61
CA LEU A 175 -11.13 5.35 -6.37
C LEU A 175 -10.72 6.56 -5.53
N GLN A 176 -9.42 6.86 -5.46
CA GLN A 176 -8.89 7.97 -4.69
C GLN A 176 -9.33 9.33 -5.27
N GLU A 177 -9.23 9.51 -6.58
CA GLU A 177 -9.62 10.74 -7.28
C GLU A 177 -11.15 10.92 -7.32
N SER A 178 -11.93 9.83 -7.37
CA SER A 178 -13.41 9.91 -7.40
C SER A 178 -14.04 10.41 -6.09
N MET A 179 -13.31 10.38 -4.97
CA MET A 179 -13.71 11.05 -3.73
C MET A 179 -13.63 12.59 -3.84
N GLY A 180 -13.05 13.11 -4.93
CA GLY A 180 -12.83 14.54 -5.13
C GLY A 180 -11.54 15.04 -4.46
N PRO A 181 -11.14 16.30 -4.74
CA PRO A 181 -9.88 16.85 -4.22
C PRO A 181 -9.84 16.95 -2.69
N LEU A 182 -10.99 17.28 -2.07
CA LEU A 182 -11.17 17.38 -0.63
C LEU A 182 -12.42 16.59 -0.21
N GLN A 183 -12.21 15.47 0.48
CA GLN A 183 -13.30 14.61 0.94
C GLN A 183 -14.00 15.19 2.17
N ASP A 184 -15.34 15.32 2.13
CA ASP A 184 -16.15 15.69 3.29
C ASP A 184 -16.22 14.52 4.29
N ARG A 185 -15.37 14.57 5.32
CA ARG A 185 -15.23 13.53 6.32
C ARG A 185 -16.40 13.48 7.32
N THR A 186 -17.31 14.46 7.34
CA THR A 186 -18.40 14.53 8.33
C THR A 186 -19.49 13.48 8.11
N LYS A 187 -19.53 12.89 6.91
CA LYS A 187 -20.52 11.88 6.49
C LYS A 187 -19.95 10.46 6.46
N GLU A 188 -18.68 10.29 6.82
CA GLU A 188 -18.03 8.98 6.76
C GLU A 188 -18.55 8.04 7.83
N LEU A 189 -18.76 6.78 7.42
CA LEU A 189 -19.13 5.68 8.30
C LEU A 189 -17.95 4.71 8.35
N LEU A 190 -17.05 4.94 9.31
CA LEU A 190 -15.86 4.12 9.49
C LEU A 190 -16.20 2.80 10.18
N LEU A 191 -15.53 1.73 9.76
CA LEU A 191 -15.65 0.39 10.29
C LEU A 191 -14.41 0.01 11.11
N PRO A 192 -14.43 -1.10 11.86
CA PRO A 192 -13.27 -1.54 12.65
C PRO A 192 -11.98 -1.72 11.83
N THR A 193 -12.10 -2.02 10.53
CA THR A 193 -10.95 -2.13 9.60
C THR A 193 -10.26 -0.80 9.34
N ASP A 194 -10.94 0.34 9.55
CA ASP A 194 -10.41 1.69 9.33
C ASP A 194 -9.62 2.23 10.53
N LYS A 195 -9.39 1.41 11.56
CA LYS A 195 -8.68 1.81 12.77
C LYS A 195 -7.32 2.46 12.48
N ALA A 196 -6.56 1.92 11.53
CA ALA A 196 -5.27 2.47 11.15
C ALA A 196 -5.38 3.85 10.49
N ILE A 197 -6.41 4.06 9.66
CA ILE A 197 -6.71 5.35 9.03
C ILE A 197 -7.01 6.39 10.11
N VAL A 198 -7.88 6.07 11.07
CA VAL A 198 -8.20 6.96 12.20
C VAL A 198 -6.96 7.31 13.01
N MET A 199 -6.09 6.33 13.28
CA MET A 199 -4.85 6.54 14.02
C MET A 199 -3.87 7.44 13.24
N ALA A 200 -3.71 7.23 11.94
CA ALA A 200 -2.84 8.05 11.09
C ALA A 200 -3.34 9.51 11.01
N ARG A 201 -4.66 9.71 10.80
CA ARG A 201 -5.29 11.04 10.83
C ARG A 201 -5.03 11.76 12.15
N ARG A 202 -5.22 11.07 13.27
CA ARG A 202 -4.96 11.62 14.60
C ARG A 202 -3.49 12.00 14.79
N MET A 203 -2.55 11.17 14.33
CA MET A 203 -1.12 11.49 14.39
C MET A 203 -0.77 12.74 13.57
N LEU A 204 -1.35 12.89 12.37
CA LEU A 204 -1.14 14.07 11.52
C LEU A 204 -1.72 15.33 12.18
N GLN A 205 -2.94 15.25 12.72
CA GLN A 205 -3.57 16.37 13.42
C GLN A 205 -2.79 16.78 14.67
N GLU A 206 -2.42 15.82 15.53
CA GLU A 206 -1.63 16.07 16.75
C GLU A 206 -0.27 16.72 16.41
N ALA A 207 0.37 16.30 15.32
CA ALA A 207 1.62 16.90 14.84
C ALA A 207 1.42 18.34 14.35
N ALA A 208 0.37 18.62 13.58
CA ALA A 208 0.06 19.96 13.09
C ALA A 208 -0.26 20.92 14.25
N GLU A 209 -1.09 20.50 15.22
CA GLU A 209 -1.39 21.26 16.42
C GLU A 209 -0.16 21.46 17.30
N GLY A 210 0.66 20.41 17.49
CA GLY A 210 1.90 20.45 18.25
C GLY A 210 2.91 21.45 17.70
N LEU A 211 3.05 21.52 16.37
CA LEU A 211 3.94 22.50 15.72
C LEU A 211 3.56 23.95 16.07
N THR A 212 2.27 24.28 16.20
CA THR A 212 1.84 25.62 16.65
C THR A 212 2.29 25.97 18.07
N GLN A 213 2.66 24.95 18.85
CA GLN A 213 3.11 25.05 20.24
C GLN A 213 4.63 24.82 20.38
N GLY A 214 5.36 24.68 19.26
CA GLY A 214 6.81 24.41 19.27
C GLY A 214 7.18 22.96 19.58
N ILE A 215 6.25 22.01 19.42
CA ILE A 215 6.51 20.57 19.57
C ILE A 215 6.81 19.98 18.19
N GLU A 216 7.99 19.38 18.04
CA GLU A 216 8.41 18.73 16.80
C GLU A 216 7.59 17.45 16.51
N PRO A 217 7.29 17.13 15.24
CA PRO A 217 6.58 15.93 14.84
C PRO A 217 7.41 14.65 15.06
N PRO A 218 6.77 13.46 15.08
CA PRO A 218 7.48 12.19 15.17
C PRO A 218 8.28 11.88 13.89
N ALA A 219 9.07 10.81 13.93
CA ALA A 219 9.77 10.24 12.77
C ALA A 219 10.80 11.15 12.06
N LEU A 220 11.30 12.19 12.72
CA LEU A 220 12.38 13.05 12.19
C LEU A 220 13.76 12.37 12.17
N ASP A 221 13.96 11.34 12.99
CA ASP A 221 15.18 10.56 12.98
C ASP A 221 15.13 9.47 11.90
N ALA A 222 15.98 9.61 10.88
CA ALA A 222 16.11 8.65 9.79
C ALA A 222 16.48 7.23 10.28
N SER A 223 17.14 7.09 11.43
CA SER A 223 17.47 5.78 12.01
C SER A 223 16.21 5.00 12.43
N ALA A 224 15.16 5.71 12.86
CA ALA A 224 13.88 5.11 13.22
C ALA A 224 13.13 4.56 11.99
N GLN A 225 13.45 5.06 10.79
CA GLN A 225 12.80 4.68 9.54
C GLN A 225 13.43 3.43 8.88
N GLN A 226 14.44 2.81 9.51
CA GLN A 226 15.07 1.57 9.02
C GLN A 226 14.18 0.34 9.26
N VAL A 227 13.00 0.34 8.66
CA VAL A 227 11.99 -0.72 8.79
C VAL A 227 11.61 -1.29 7.43
N ARG A 228 10.92 -2.44 7.42
CA ARG A 228 10.42 -3.09 6.20
C ARG A 228 9.01 -3.62 6.41
N ALA A 229 8.24 -3.70 5.34
CA ALA A 229 7.00 -4.47 5.33
C ALA A 229 7.30 -5.98 5.22
N ALA A 230 6.33 -6.84 5.55
CA ALA A 230 6.54 -8.29 5.47
C ALA A 230 5.25 -9.08 5.22
N GLY A 231 5.41 -10.26 4.63
CA GLY A 231 4.42 -11.33 4.61
C GLY A 231 4.98 -12.55 5.34
N VAL A 232 4.28 -13.07 6.35
CA VAL A 232 4.77 -14.19 7.17
C VAL A 232 3.64 -15.07 7.70
N LEU A 233 3.91 -16.37 7.84
CA LEU A 233 3.05 -17.30 8.57
C LEU A 233 3.57 -17.40 10.00
N LEU A 234 2.71 -17.12 10.96
CA LEU A 234 3.01 -17.30 12.39
C LEU A 234 2.03 -18.32 13.00
N PRO A 235 2.49 -19.19 13.91
CA PRO A 235 1.64 -20.07 14.70
C PRO A 235 0.41 -19.38 15.27
N HIS A 236 -0.70 -20.12 15.35
CA HIS A 236 -1.89 -19.66 16.05
C HIS A 236 -1.57 -19.22 17.49
N GLY A 237 -2.15 -18.09 17.91
CA GLY A 237 -1.92 -17.50 19.23
C GLY A 237 -0.58 -16.75 19.40
N GLN A 238 0.33 -16.81 18.43
CA GLN A 238 1.56 -16.00 18.48
C GLN A 238 1.25 -14.52 18.18
N ASP A 239 1.68 -13.64 19.08
CA ASP A 239 1.66 -12.18 18.86
C ASP A 239 2.71 -11.81 17.79
N PRO A 240 2.33 -11.12 16.70
CA PRO A 240 3.26 -10.70 15.66
C PRO A 240 4.18 -9.55 16.08
N LYS A 241 3.87 -8.79 17.14
CA LYS A 241 4.64 -7.56 17.49
C LYS A 241 6.08 -7.85 17.91
N PRO A 242 6.36 -8.81 18.82
CA PRO A 242 7.75 -9.15 19.16
C PRO A 242 8.53 -9.65 17.94
N TRP A 243 7.88 -10.43 17.07
CA TRP A 243 8.48 -10.91 15.83
C TRP A 243 8.82 -9.73 14.90
N ALA A 244 7.91 -8.79 14.72
CA ALA A 244 8.13 -7.65 13.84
C ALA A 244 9.24 -6.73 14.34
N LYS A 245 9.28 -6.47 15.65
CA LYS A 245 10.36 -5.70 16.27
C LYS A 245 11.73 -6.33 16.03
N ASP A 246 11.83 -7.66 16.14
CA ASP A 246 13.09 -8.38 15.90
C ASP A 246 13.45 -8.45 14.40
N LYS A 247 12.48 -8.72 13.53
CA LYS A 247 12.74 -9.10 12.13
C LYS A 247 12.70 -7.95 11.13
N ILE A 248 11.82 -6.97 11.34
CA ILE A 248 11.51 -5.94 10.32
C ILE A 248 11.73 -4.50 10.82
N GLN A 249 12.37 -4.32 11.97
CA GLN A 249 12.96 -3.05 12.39
C GLN A 249 14.49 -3.16 12.41
N GLN A 250 15.20 -2.04 12.24
CA GLN A 250 16.66 -2.01 12.08
C GLN A 250 17.14 -3.01 11.03
N VAL A 251 16.57 -2.90 9.82
CA VAL A 251 16.60 -3.98 8.80
C VAL A 251 17.92 -4.12 8.04
N SER A 252 18.95 -3.33 8.39
CA SER A 252 20.27 -3.46 7.77
C SER A 252 20.83 -4.87 7.99
N GLY A 253 21.17 -5.56 6.90
CA GLY A 253 21.63 -6.96 6.92
C GLY A 253 20.57 -8.01 7.28
N LYS A 254 19.30 -7.63 7.51
CA LYS A 254 18.21 -8.58 7.81
C LYS A 254 17.56 -9.10 6.52
N PRO A 255 17.16 -10.38 6.47
CA PRO A 255 16.50 -10.96 5.31
C PRO A 255 15.15 -10.28 5.03
N VAL A 256 14.67 -10.42 3.80
CA VAL A 256 13.30 -10.07 3.42
C VAL A 256 12.38 -11.21 3.82
N TYR A 257 11.23 -10.88 4.42
CA TYR A 257 10.19 -11.84 4.78
C TYR A 257 9.01 -11.65 3.84
N SER A 258 8.83 -12.61 2.94
CA SER A 258 7.83 -12.59 1.88
C SER A 258 7.30 -14.00 1.64
N LEU A 259 6.06 -14.09 1.16
CA LEU A 259 5.35 -15.33 0.83
C LEU A 259 4.77 -15.26 -0.58
#